data_AF-A0A3C0ZF05-F1
#
_entry.id   AF-A0A3C0ZF05-F1
#
_cell.length_a   1.000
_cell.length_b   1.000
_cell.length_c   1.000
_cell.angle_alpha   90.00
_cell.angle_beta   90.00
_cell.angle_gamma   90.00
#
_symmetry.space_group_name_H-M   'P 1'
#
loop_
_entity.id
_entity.type
_entity.pdbx_description
1 polymer ?
#
loop_
_entity_poly.entity_id
_entity_poly.type
_entity_poly.pdbx_seq_one_letter_code
_entity_poly.pdbx_strand_id
1 'polypeptide(L)'
;MQILMDANKSKEKDSSGFFSVLTYNVAGLPGIISSAITGRSRSIAEIGKKINPFDIVNVQEDFNYNRSLYWGGNSHPYRTRTKGRVPFGDGLNTLSHFPMTDVVRVPWKKRTGADFLTPKGFTLVQIEIVPEVWLDVYNVHANAQNSRKASSARRDNLNQ
;
A
#
# COMPACT_ATOMS: atom_id res chain seq x y z
N MET A 1 -9.03 -52.44 37.35
CA MET A 1 -8.54 -52.47 35.95
C MET A 1 -8.97 -51.17 35.30
N GLN A 2 -7.99 -50.38 34.87
CA GLN A 2 -8.10 -49.11 34.17
C GLN A 2 -9.09 -49.18 33.00
N ILE A 3 -9.81 -48.08 32.72
CA ILE A 3 -9.74 -47.33 31.45
C ILE A 3 -10.24 -45.91 31.74
N LEU A 4 -9.28 -45.01 31.88
CA LEU A 4 -9.40 -43.57 31.61
C LEU A 4 -9.37 -43.37 30.09
N MET A 5 -9.91 -42.23 29.63
CA MET A 5 -9.90 -41.61 28.27
C MET A 5 -11.35 -41.55 27.75
N ASP A 6 -12.01 -40.38 27.78
CA ASP A 6 -11.86 -39.35 26.74
C ASP A 6 -12.03 -37.91 27.25
N ALA A 7 -11.21 -37.50 28.22
CA ALA A 7 -11.05 -36.08 28.59
C ALA A 7 -9.96 -35.42 27.73
N ASN A 8 -10.03 -35.51 26.40
CA ASN A 8 -9.10 -34.78 25.53
C ASN A 8 -9.64 -34.49 24.14
N LYS A 9 -10.93 -34.18 24.02
CA LYS A 9 -11.40 -33.40 22.87
C LYS A 9 -11.07 -31.94 23.18
N SER A 10 -9.81 -31.55 22.97
CA SER A 10 -9.48 -30.14 22.82
C SER A 10 -10.38 -29.60 21.72
N LYS A 11 -11.37 -28.79 22.08
CA LYS A 11 -11.98 -27.90 21.10
C LYS A 11 -10.82 -27.07 20.56
N GLU A 12 -10.44 -27.29 19.31
CA GLU A 12 -9.68 -26.28 18.58
C GLU A 12 -10.41 -24.97 18.82
N LYS A 13 -9.68 -24.04 19.44
CA LYS A 13 -10.20 -22.72 19.70
C LYS A 13 -10.16 -22.04 18.34
N ASP A 14 -11.29 -22.06 17.61
CA ASP A 14 -11.45 -21.31 16.36
C ASP A 14 -11.00 -19.87 16.61
N SER A 15 -9.77 -19.54 16.20
CA SER A 15 -9.20 -18.21 16.40
C SER A 15 -9.49 -17.41 15.14
N SER A 16 -10.66 -16.79 15.10
CA SER A 16 -11.03 -15.83 14.07
C SER A 16 -10.78 -14.41 14.55
N GLY A 17 -10.35 -13.53 13.65
CA GLY A 17 -10.18 -12.10 13.90
C GLY A 17 -10.52 -11.29 12.65
N PHE A 18 -10.52 -9.98 12.80
CA PHE A 18 -10.73 -9.03 11.71
C PHE A 18 -9.59 -8.02 11.70
N PHE A 19 -9.22 -7.59 10.50
CA PHE A 19 -8.39 -6.42 10.27
C PHE A 19 -9.00 -5.65 9.10
N SER A 20 -8.63 -4.38 9.01
CA SER A 20 -9.17 -3.44 8.04
C SER A 20 -8.07 -3.00 7.06
N VAL A 21 -8.44 -2.86 5.79
CA VAL A 21 -7.51 -2.45 4.74
C VAL A 21 -8.04 -1.26 3.96
N LEU A 22 -7.13 -0.41 3.49
CA LEU A 22 -7.43 0.68 2.56
C LEU A 22 -6.38 0.73 1.46
N THR A 23 -6.83 0.93 0.22
CA THR A 23 -5.97 1.41 -0.86
C THR A 23 -6.42 2.80 -1.28
N TYR A 24 -5.48 3.74 -1.36
CA TYR A 24 -5.81 5.13 -1.67
C TYR A 24 -4.70 5.85 -2.44
N ASN A 25 -5.01 6.32 -3.64
CA ASN A 25 -4.11 7.21 -4.37
C ASN A 25 -4.16 8.61 -3.75
N VAL A 26 -3.05 9.05 -3.17
CA VAL A 26 -2.96 10.32 -2.43
C VAL A 26 -2.67 11.52 -3.33
N ALA A 27 -2.58 11.36 -4.64
CA ALA A 27 -2.31 12.43 -5.62
C ALA A 27 -1.15 13.35 -5.18
N GLY A 28 0.00 12.77 -4.85
CA GLY A 28 1.13 13.49 -4.25
C GLY A 28 2.09 14.13 -5.26
N LEU A 29 1.67 14.35 -6.51
CA LEU A 29 2.41 15.16 -7.48
C LEU A 29 2.56 16.61 -6.99
N PRO A 30 3.69 17.30 -7.31
CA PRO A 30 3.88 18.72 -7.00
C PRO A 30 2.68 19.56 -7.46
N GLY A 31 2.29 20.56 -6.67
CA GLY A 31 1.16 21.44 -6.96
C GLY A 31 1.15 22.03 -8.38
N ILE A 32 2.33 22.37 -8.91
CA ILE A 32 2.51 22.93 -10.27
C ILE A 32 2.09 21.97 -11.41
N ILE A 33 2.09 20.66 -11.17
CA ILE A 33 1.74 19.63 -12.16
C ILE A 33 0.59 18.73 -11.69
N SER A 34 -0.07 19.11 -10.60
CA SER A 34 -1.19 18.38 -10.02
C SER A 34 -2.51 18.96 -10.53
N SER A 35 -3.49 18.10 -10.81
CA SER A 35 -4.86 18.51 -11.16
C SER A 35 -5.74 18.86 -9.96
N ALA A 36 -5.22 18.78 -8.73
CA ALA A 36 -5.99 19.06 -7.51
C ALA A 36 -6.34 20.55 -7.37
N ILE A 37 -7.59 20.81 -6.99
CA ILE A 37 -8.13 22.17 -6.76
C ILE A 37 -7.60 22.73 -5.42
N THR A 38 -7.48 21.88 -4.40
CA THR A 38 -7.03 22.28 -3.05
C THR A 38 -5.52 22.09 -2.87
N GLY A 39 -4.94 22.89 -1.99
CA GLY A 39 -3.51 22.81 -1.67
C GLY A 39 -3.10 21.40 -1.20
N ARG A 40 -2.17 20.77 -1.95
CA ARG A 40 -1.78 19.36 -1.75
C ARG A 40 -1.35 19.03 -0.34
N SER A 41 -0.48 19.85 0.25
CA SER A 41 0.05 19.60 1.60
C SER A 41 -1.07 19.49 2.65
N ARG A 42 -2.06 20.41 2.62
CA ARG A 42 -3.19 20.41 3.58
C ARG A 42 -4.08 19.20 3.35
N SER A 43 -4.45 18.92 2.10
CA SER A 43 -5.30 17.77 1.76
C SER A 43 -4.63 16.44 2.13
N ILE A 44 -3.33 16.31 1.91
CA ILE A 44 -2.58 15.08 2.23
C ILE A 44 -2.41 14.90 3.75
N ALA A 45 -2.28 15.99 4.51
CA ALA A 45 -2.33 15.92 5.98
C ALA A 45 -3.70 15.41 6.48
N GLU A 46 -4.80 15.89 5.89
CA GLU A 46 -6.14 15.40 6.22
C GLU A 46 -6.36 13.94 5.82
N ILE A 47 -5.81 13.51 4.67
CA ILE A 47 -5.77 12.10 4.29
C ILE A 47 -5.04 11.29 5.38
N GLY A 48 -3.86 11.74 5.81
CA GLY A 48 -3.06 11.08 6.85
C GLY A 48 -3.84 10.81 8.15
N LYS A 49 -4.69 11.75 8.57
CA LYS A 49 -5.59 11.59 9.72
C LYS A 49 -6.72 10.59 9.44
N LYS A 50 -7.34 10.68 8.26
CA LYS A 50 -8.52 9.89 7.88
C LYS A 50 -8.23 8.42 7.63
N ILE A 51 -6.97 8.06 7.35
CA ILE A 51 -6.58 6.67 7.14
C ILE A 51 -6.26 5.93 8.44
N ASN A 52 -6.13 6.62 9.59
CA ASN A 52 -5.80 6.00 10.88
C ASN A 52 -6.74 4.87 11.36
N PRO A 53 -8.04 4.86 11.01
CA PRO A 53 -8.94 3.76 11.38
C PRO A 53 -8.67 2.44 10.65
N PHE A 54 -7.79 2.41 9.63
CA PHE A 54 -7.46 1.21 8.88
C PHE A 54 -6.15 0.59 9.40
N ASP A 55 -6.06 -0.73 9.43
CA ASP A 55 -4.87 -1.42 9.97
C ASP A 55 -3.72 -1.47 8.99
N ILE A 56 -4.03 -1.68 7.70
CA ILE A 56 -3.05 -1.72 6.62
C ILE A 56 -3.50 -0.78 5.51
N VAL A 57 -2.64 0.16 5.12
CA VAL A 57 -2.94 1.17 4.10
C VAL A 57 -1.90 1.15 3.00
N ASN A 58 -2.33 0.83 1.79
CA ASN A 58 -1.54 1.01 0.58
C ASN A 58 -1.83 2.38 -0.03
N VAL A 59 -0.80 3.21 -0.13
CA VAL A 59 -0.90 4.51 -0.81
C VAL A 59 -0.20 4.49 -2.16
N GLN A 60 -0.82 5.13 -3.15
CA GLN A 60 -0.22 5.40 -4.46
C GLN A 60 0.00 6.90 -4.65
N GLU A 61 0.95 7.26 -5.52
CA GLU A 61 1.38 8.65 -5.78
C GLU A 61 1.90 9.41 -4.56
N ASP A 62 2.43 8.72 -3.56
CA ASP A 62 3.03 9.36 -2.40
C ASP A 62 4.47 9.87 -2.70
N PHE A 63 4.56 10.92 -3.54
CA PHE A 63 5.83 11.44 -4.08
C PHE A 63 6.43 12.62 -3.30
N ASN A 64 5.70 13.74 -3.19
CA ASN A 64 6.30 15.02 -2.75
C ASN A 64 5.87 15.49 -1.36
N TYR A 65 4.81 14.91 -0.80
CA TYR A 65 4.17 15.37 0.42
C TYR A 65 4.20 14.32 1.53
N ASN A 66 5.18 13.42 1.50
CA ASN A 66 5.41 12.40 2.52
C ASN A 66 5.34 12.97 3.95
N ARG A 67 5.99 14.12 4.19
CA ARG A 67 5.99 14.75 5.52
C ARG A 67 4.58 15.10 5.98
N SER A 68 3.75 15.63 5.08
CA SER A 68 2.35 15.95 5.38
C SER A 68 1.54 14.69 5.65
N LEU A 69 1.73 13.63 4.84
CA LEU A 69 1.02 12.37 5.02
C LEU A 69 1.35 11.73 6.38
N TYR A 70 2.63 11.62 6.71
CA TYR A 70 3.10 10.85 7.85
C TYR A 70 3.09 11.63 9.17
N TRP A 71 3.31 12.94 9.12
CA TRP A 71 3.41 13.77 10.33
C TRP A 71 2.27 14.78 10.47
N GLY A 72 1.32 14.79 9.54
CA GLY A 72 0.11 15.63 9.60
C GLY A 72 -0.99 15.08 10.52
N GLY A 73 -0.70 14.00 11.27
CA GLY A 73 -1.64 13.33 12.16
C GLY A 73 -1.86 11.85 11.86
N ASN A 74 -1.06 11.24 10.99
CA ASN A 74 -1.05 9.79 10.82
C ASN A 74 -0.43 9.09 12.04
N SER A 75 -0.96 7.92 12.41
CA SER A 75 -0.57 7.19 13.61
C SER A 75 -0.10 5.75 13.35
N HIS A 76 0.17 5.37 12.09
CA HIS A 76 0.67 4.03 11.80
C HIS A 76 2.16 3.94 12.19
N PRO A 77 2.55 3.05 13.11
CA PRO A 77 3.92 2.94 13.60
C PRO A 77 4.88 2.37 12.55
N TYR A 78 4.39 1.54 11.62
CA TYR A 78 5.20 0.93 10.58
C TYR A 78 4.88 1.54 9.22
N ARG A 79 5.92 1.77 8.41
CA ARG A 79 5.78 2.18 7.00
C ARG A 79 6.98 1.79 6.15
N THR A 80 6.75 1.52 4.88
CA THR A 80 7.84 1.33 3.91
C THR A 80 8.60 2.63 3.67
N ARG A 81 9.91 2.54 3.40
CA ARG A 81 10.71 3.70 2.99
C ARG A 81 10.35 4.15 1.58
N THR A 82 10.08 5.44 1.40
CA THR A 82 9.85 6.07 0.09
C THR A 82 11.05 5.94 -0.85
N LYS A 83 10.79 5.80 -2.16
CA LYS A 83 11.81 5.86 -3.22
C LYS A 83 12.14 7.29 -3.69
N GLY A 84 11.58 8.30 -3.02
CA GLY A 84 11.83 9.70 -3.29
C GLY A 84 10.75 10.35 -4.15
N ARG A 85 11.08 11.52 -4.69
CA ARG A 85 10.16 12.38 -5.45
C ARG A 85 10.09 11.96 -6.91
N VAL A 86 9.09 12.45 -7.64
CA VAL A 86 9.12 12.41 -9.11
C VAL A 86 10.38 13.12 -9.64
N PRO A 87 11.00 12.63 -10.73
CA PRO A 87 10.59 11.49 -11.57
C PRO A 87 11.12 10.12 -11.11
N PHE A 88 11.89 10.05 -10.01
CA PHE A 88 12.61 8.83 -9.61
C PHE A 88 11.84 7.92 -8.66
N GLY A 89 10.89 8.46 -7.90
CA GLY A 89 10.05 7.70 -6.98
C GLY A 89 8.96 6.91 -7.72
N ASP A 90 8.60 5.75 -7.18
CA ASP A 90 7.46 4.94 -7.65
C ASP A 90 6.12 5.41 -7.04
N GLY A 91 6.18 6.17 -5.95
CA GLY A 91 5.01 6.69 -5.24
C GLY A 91 4.22 5.62 -4.50
N LEU A 92 4.81 4.44 -4.30
CA LEU A 92 4.17 3.30 -3.64
C LEU A 92 4.70 3.18 -2.22
N ASN A 93 3.82 3.28 -1.24
CA ASN A 93 4.17 3.01 0.15
C ASN A 93 3.05 2.25 0.86
N THR A 94 3.42 1.44 1.84
CA THR A 94 2.50 0.74 2.73
C THR A 94 2.70 1.29 4.15
N LEU A 95 1.59 1.56 4.85
CA LEU A 95 1.54 1.91 6.26
C LEU A 95 0.80 0.78 7.00
N SER A 96 1.21 0.46 8.22
CA SER A 96 0.61 -0.63 8.99
C SER A 96 0.66 -0.37 10.50
N HIS A 97 -0.36 -0.85 11.22
CA HIS A 97 -0.32 -1.05 12.67
C HIS A 97 0.43 -2.32 13.09
N PHE A 98 0.72 -3.19 12.13
CA PHE A 98 1.46 -4.44 12.31
C PHE A 98 2.90 -4.35 11.78
N PRO A 99 3.87 -5.09 12.34
CA PRO A 99 5.23 -5.17 11.84
C PRO A 99 5.29 -5.59 10.36
N MET A 100 6.31 -5.09 9.65
CA MET A 100 6.50 -5.33 8.23
C MET A 100 7.91 -5.81 7.92
N THR A 101 8.02 -6.79 7.04
CA THR A 101 9.29 -7.32 6.52
C THR A 101 9.27 -7.44 4.99
N ASP A 102 10.42 -7.79 4.40
CA ASP A 102 10.52 -8.26 3.01
C ASP A 102 9.90 -7.33 1.95
N VAL A 103 10.25 -6.05 2.02
CA VAL A 103 9.78 -5.04 1.07
C VAL A 103 10.42 -5.26 -0.31
N VAL A 104 9.63 -5.74 -1.27
CA VAL A 104 10.03 -5.89 -2.67
C VAL A 104 9.34 -4.83 -3.53
N ARG A 105 10.07 -4.25 -4.49
CA ARG A 105 9.54 -3.23 -5.42
C ARG A 105 9.87 -3.64 -6.85
N VAL A 106 8.84 -3.78 -7.69
CA VAL A 106 8.98 -4.29 -9.06
C VAL A 106 8.42 -3.26 -10.06
N PRO A 107 9.24 -2.71 -10.97
CA PRO A 107 8.76 -1.80 -12.00
C PRO A 107 8.02 -2.55 -13.12
N TRP A 108 7.11 -1.86 -13.80
CA TRP A 108 6.46 -2.41 -14.99
C TRP A 108 7.39 -2.44 -16.20
N LYS A 109 7.46 -3.59 -16.88
CA LYS A 109 8.18 -3.78 -18.15
C LYS A 109 7.51 -2.98 -19.28
N LYS A 110 6.17 -2.98 -19.33
CA LYS A 110 5.37 -2.28 -20.36
C LYS A 110 4.74 -1.02 -19.78
N ARG A 111 5.03 0.12 -20.42
CA ARG A 111 4.59 1.47 -20.01
C ARG A 111 4.25 2.30 -21.25
N THR A 112 3.42 3.33 -21.10
CA THR A 112 3.02 4.25 -22.17
C THR A 112 2.85 5.67 -21.64
N GLY A 113 3.02 6.68 -22.52
CA GLY A 113 2.78 8.08 -22.17
C GLY A 113 3.68 8.59 -21.04
N ALA A 114 3.11 9.40 -20.15
CA ALA A 114 3.83 9.99 -19.01
C ALA A 114 4.37 8.95 -18.02
N ASP A 115 3.91 7.70 -18.08
CA ASP A 115 4.37 6.63 -17.19
C ASP A 115 5.77 6.11 -17.55
N PHE A 116 6.36 6.57 -18.66
CA PHE A 116 7.80 6.44 -18.87
C PHE A 116 8.61 7.35 -17.93
N LEU A 117 8.02 8.45 -17.46
CA LEU A 117 8.67 9.49 -16.66
C LEU A 117 8.56 9.25 -15.15
N THR A 118 7.77 8.28 -14.72
CA THR A 118 7.69 7.85 -13.31
C THR A 118 7.74 6.33 -13.27
N PRO A 119 8.60 5.71 -12.43
CA PRO A 119 8.70 4.26 -12.35
C PRO A 119 7.45 3.66 -11.67
N LYS A 120 6.36 3.53 -12.41
CA LYS A 120 5.19 2.76 -11.97
C LYS A 120 5.55 1.28 -11.82
N GLY A 121 4.83 0.59 -10.95
CA GLY A 121 5.10 -0.79 -10.61
C GLY A 121 4.11 -1.32 -9.58
N PHE A 122 4.58 -2.30 -8.83
CA PHE A 122 3.95 -2.75 -7.60
C PHE A 122 4.99 -2.97 -6.50
N THR A 123 4.53 -3.00 -5.25
CA THR A 123 5.32 -3.46 -4.12
C THR A 123 4.68 -4.67 -3.47
N LEU A 124 5.49 -5.55 -2.91
CA LEU A 124 5.11 -6.60 -1.96
C LEU A 124 5.71 -6.24 -0.60
N VAL A 125 4.94 -6.41 0.46
CA VAL A 125 5.39 -6.34 1.84
C VAL A 125 4.76 -7.50 2.59
N GLN A 126 5.54 -8.19 3.43
CA GLN A 126 5.01 -9.19 4.33
C GLN A 126 4.63 -8.53 5.66
N ILE A 127 3.43 -8.83 6.13
CA ILE A 127 2.86 -8.27 7.37
C ILE A 127 2.47 -9.40 8.30
N GLU A 128 3.04 -9.41 9.51
CA GLU A 128 2.67 -10.34 10.58
C GLU A 128 1.48 -9.77 11.36
N ILE A 129 0.27 -10.30 11.11
CA ILE A 129 -0.96 -9.76 11.72
C ILE A 129 -1.17 -10.25 13.15
N VAL A 130 -0.68 -11.46 13.44
CA VAL A 130 -0.53 -12.06 14.78
C VAL A 130 0.69 -12.99 14.71
N PRO A 131 1.31 -13.39 15.84
CA PRO A 131 2.50 -14.23 15.82
C PRO A 131 2.36 -15.43 14.88
N GLU A 132 3.33 -15.58 13.97
CA GLU A 132 3.43 -16.66 12.98
C GLU A 132 2.34 -16.68 11.89
N VAL A 133 1.47 -15.66 11.81
CA VAL A 133 0.46 -15.51 10.76
C VAL A 133 0.77 -14.30 9.90
N TRP A 134 1.08 -14.58 8.63
CA TRP A 134 1.61 -13.61 7.68
C TRP A 134 0.63 -13.32 6.54
N LEU A 135 0.63 -12.08 6.07
CA LEU A 135 -0.04 -11.65 4.85
C LEU A 135 0.99 -11.09 3.86
N ASP A 136 0.89 -11.54 2.61
CA ASP A 136 1.56 -10.89 1.49
C ASP A 136 0.67 -9.76 0.96
N VAL A 137 1.10 -8.52 1.17
CA VAL A 137 0.33 -7.34 0.80
C VAL A 137 0.91 -6.69 -0.45
N TYR A 138 0.12 -6.66 -1.53
CA TYR A 138 0.50 -6.09 -2.82
C TYR A 138 -0.08 -4.69 -2.99
N ASN A 139 0.78 -3.69 -3.25
CA ASN A 139 0.39 -2.33 -3.60
C ASN A 139 0.65 -2.10 -5.09
N VAL A 140 -0.41 -1.95 -5.89
CA VAL A 140 -0.33 -1.96 -7.36
C VAL A 140 -0.74 -0.61 -7.93
N HIS A 141 0.09 -0.03 -8.80
CA HIS A 141 -0.26 1.16 -9.57
C HIS A 141 0.06 0.94 -11.06
N ALA A 142 -0.93 0.43 -11.79
CA ALA A 142 -0.81 0.11 -13.21
C ALA A 142 -0.76 1.38 -14.10
N ASN A 143 -0.48 1.18 -15.39
CA ASN A 143 -0.41 2.25 -16.37
C ASN A 143 -1.68 3.13 -16.38
N ALA A 144 -1.53 4.45 -16.34
CA ALA A 144 -2.61 5.44 -16.32
C ALA A 144 -3.22 5.67 -17.72
N GLN A 145 -4.14 6.63 -17.84
CA GLN A 145 -4.83 7.08 -19.07
C GLN A 145 -5.85 6.10 -19.69
N ASN A 146 -6.78 6.64 -20.49
CA ASN A 146 -7.89 5.88 -21.07
C ASN A 146 -7.77 5.71 -22.61
N SER A 147 -6.58 5.40 -23.11
CA SER A 147 -6.37 5.08 -24.53
C SER A 147 -6.28 3.58 -24.76
N ARG A 148 -6.47 3.12 -26.01
CA ARG A 148 -6.30 1.69 -26.36
C ARG A 148 -4.89 1.17 -26.02
N LYS A 149 -3.86 1.99 -26.27
CA LYS A 149 -2.47 1.66 -25.95
C LYS A 149 -2.27 1.53 -24.43
N ALA A 150 -2.80 2.48 -23.65
CA ALA A 150 -2.75 2.43 -22.19
C ALA A 150 -3.47 1.21 -21.61
N SER A 151 -4.66 0.89 -22.13
CA SER A 151 -5.40 -0.32 -21.73
C SER A 151 -4.63 -1.62 -22.07
N SER A 152 -3.89 -1.64 -23.18
CA SER A 152 -3.01 -2.79 -23.49
C SER A 152 -1.86 -2.89 -22.52
N ALA A 153 -1.17 -1.79 -22.24
CA ALA A 153 -0.07 -1.77 -21.26
C ALA A 153 -0.54 -2.19 -19.86
N ARG A 154 -1.74 -1.77 -19.42
CA ARG A 154 -2.32 -2.25 -18.16
C ARG A 154 -2.53 -3.75 -18.12
N ARG A 155 -3.02 -4.36 -19.21
CA ARG A 155 -3.14 -5.84 -19.27
C ARG A 155 -1.77 -6.50 -19.16
N ASP A 156 -0.77 -5.97 -19.86
CA ASP A 156 0.60 -6.47 -19.76
C ASP A 156 1.18 -6.30 -18.34
N ASN A 157 0.80 -5.26 -17.60
CA ASN A 157 1.20 -5.07 -16.20
C ASN A 157 0.64 -6.18 -15.30
N LEU A 158 -0.63 -6.54 -15.48
CA LEU A 158 -1.28 -7.56 -14.66
C LEU A 158 -0.84 -8.99 -15.01
N ASN A 159 -0.33 -9.21 -16.23
CA ASN A 159 0.18 -10.50 -16.70
C ASN A 159 1.71 -10.66 -16.53
N GLN A 160 2.39 -9.73 -15.86
CA GLN A 160 3.85 -9.72 -15.71
C GLN A 160 4.36 -10.70 -14.66
#